data_AF-A0A8H2XIZ9-F1
#
_entry.id   AF-A0A8H2XIZ9-F1
#
_cell.length_a   1.000
_cell.length_b   1.000
_cell.length_c   1.000
_cell.angle_alpha   90.00
_cell.angle_beta   90.00
_cell.angle_gamma   90.00
#
_symmetry.space_group_name_H-M   'P 1'
#
loop_
_entity.id
_entity.type
_entity.pdbx_description
1 polymer ?
#
loop_
_entity_poly.entity_id
_entity_poly.type
_entity_poly.pdbx_seq_one_letter_code
_entity_poly.pdbx_strand_id
1 'polypeptide(L)'
;EDVQDEESLYLARITEESENLRAKMAKAGDSDDDEESDDDEIEEELGFESPLNDIDPYVAFKYALTALQMVNAPVYQAATTSLTPEQTTALMEHMARAEAAEREQGTAS
;
A
#
# COMPACT_ATOMS: atom_id res chain seq x y z
N GLU A 1 -26.62 34.38 -21.38
CA GLU A 1 -25.66 35.12 -20.57
C GLU A 1 -24.51 34.16 -20.29
N ASP A 2 -23.29 34.65 -20.53
CA ASP A 2 -22.06 34.30 -19.81
C ASP A 2 -21.14 33.14 -20.21
N VAL A 3 -21.24 32.57 -21.42
CA VAL A 3 -20.10 31.77 -21.95
C VAL A 3 -18.90 32.64 -22.33
N GLN A 4 -19.13 33.89 -22.73
CA GLN A 4 -18.06 34.84 -23.07
C GLN A 4 -17.38 35.40 -21.82
N ASP A 5 -18.13 35.53 -20.72
CA ASP A 5 -17.64 36.05 -19.45
C ASP A 5 -16.75 35.00 -18.77
N GLU A 6 -17.12 33.72 -18.81
CA GLU A 6 -16.30 32.61 -18.29
C GLU A 6 -14.98 32.43 -19.05
N GLU A 7 -14.98 32.51 -20.38
CA GLU A 7 -13.73 32.47 -21.18
C GLU A 7 -12.83 33.66 -20.86
N SER A 8 -13.41 34.85 -20.66
CA SER A 8 -12.65 36.04 -20.28
C SER A 8 -12.00 35.92 -18.90
N LEU A 9 -12.69 35.30 -17.93
CA LEU A 9 -12.18 35.04 -16.59
C LEU A 9 -11.06 33.99 -16.61
N TYR A 10 -11.20 32.95 -17.44
CA TYR A 10 -10.16 31.93 -17.58
C TYR A 10 -8.89 32.50 -18.22
N LEU A 11 -9.03 33.30 -19.28
CA LEU A 11 -7.90 33.98 -19.94
C LEU A 11 -7.21 34.99 -19.00
N ALA A 12 -7.97 35.71 -18.18
CA ALA A 12 -7.42 36.61 -17.17
C ALA A 12 -6.57 35.85 -16.14
N ARG A 13 -7.05 34.70 -15.65
CA ARG A 13 -6.30 33.84 -14.71
C ARG A 13 -5.00 33.32 -15.32
N ILE A 14 -5.03 32.85 -16.56
CA ILE A 14 -3.81 32.37 -17.26
C ILE A 14 -2.79 33.49 -17.39
N THR A 15 -3.25 34.71 -17.72
CA THR A 15 -2.38 35.86 -17.90
C THR A 15 -1.70 36.24 -16.59
N GLU A 16 -2.47 36.32 -15.49
CA GLU A 16 -1.96 36.60 -14.15
C GLU A 16 -0.93 35.56 -13.68
N GLU A 17 -1.21 34.28 -13.90
CA GLU A 17 -0.30 33.19 -13.55
C GLU A 17 1.01 33.25 -14.38
N SER A 18 0.90 33.61 -15.67
CA SER A 18 2.07 33.78 -16.55
C SER A 18 2.96 34.96 -16.15
N GLU A 19 2.36 36.07 -15.69
CA GLU A 19 3.08 37.24 -15.21
C GLU A 19 3.77 36.95 -13.88
N ASN A 20 3.09 36.25 -12.97
CA ASN A 20 3.67 35.82 -11.70
C ASN A 20 4.86 34.86 -11.92
N LEU A 21 4.74 33.94 -12.89
CA LEU A 21 5.83 33.02 -13.23
C LEU A 21 7.03 33.77 -13.82
N ARG A 22 6.81 34.72 -14.73
CA ARG A 22 7.87 35.58 -15.27
C ARG A 22 8.52 36.45 -14.20
N ALA A 23 7.75 36.98 -13.26
CA ALA A 23 8.29 37.78 -12.15
C ALA A 23 9.16 36.93 -11.21
N LYS A 24 8.76 35.69 -10.92
CA LYS A 24 9.59 34.73 -10.15
C LYS A 24 10.87 34.38 -10.89
N MET A 25 10.80 34.11 -12.19
CA MET A 25 11.98 33.83 -13.02
C MET A 25 12.92 35.04 -13.14
N ALA A 26 12.39 36.25 -13.24
CA ALA A 26 13.20 37.47 -13.26
C ALA A 26 13.91 37.71 -11.92
N LYS A 27 13.28 37.34 -10.79
CA LYS A 27 13.87 37.43 -9.46
C LYS A 27 14.92 36.33 -9.19
N ALA A 28 14.80 35.18 -9.86
CA ALA A 28 15.79 34.10 -9.83
C ALA A 28 17.04 34.38 -10.70
N GLY A 29 17.01 35.43 -11.54
CA GLY A 29 18.12 35.79 -12.42
C GLY A 29 19.13 36.83 -11.89
N ASP A 30 18.97 37.30 -10.65
CA ASP A 30 19.83 38.33 -10.01
C ASP A 30 20.54 37.83 -8.73
N SER A 31 20.45 36.54 -8.41
CA SER A 31 21.22 35.94 -7.32
C SER A 31 22.39 35.16 -7.90
N ASP A 32 23.55 35.80 -7.93
CA ASP A 32 24.87 35.16 -8.00
C ASP A 32 25.15 34.52 -6.63
N ASP A 33 24.39 33.46 -6.32
CA ASP A 33 24.68 32.56 -5.20
C ASP A 33 24.69 31.16 -5.79
N ASP A 34 25.87 30.55 -5.77
CA ASP A 34 26.11 29.16 -6.12
C ASP A 34 25.25 28.27 -5.20
N GLU A 35 23.97 28.10 -5.54
CA GLU A 35 23.20 26.97 -5.07
C GLU A 35 23.76 25.76 -5.84
N GLU A 36 24.84 25.19 -5.29
CA GLU A 36 25.17 23.79 -5.48
C GLU A 36 23.89 23.01 -5.19
N SER A 37 23.14 22.73 -6.27
CA SER A 37 22.07 21.76 -6.26
C SER A 37 22.76 20.45 -5.94
N ASP A 38 22.84 20.15 -4.65
CA ASP A 38 23.06 18.83 -4.10
C ASP A 38 21.84 18.02 -4.55
N ASP A 39 21.85 17.67 -5.84
CA ASP A 39 21.00 16.68 -6.48
C ASP A 39 21.51 15.33 -5.98
N ASP A 40 21.45 15.16 -4.64
CA ASP A 40 21.36 13.89 -3.97
C ASP A 40 20.08 13.26 -4.51
N GLU A 41 20.22 12.66 -5.69
CA GLU A 41 19.26 11.85 -6.40
C GLU A 41 18.67 10.92 -5.33
N ILE A 42 17.47 11.28 -4.84
CA ILE A 42 16.79 10.49 -3.84
C ILE A 42 16.62 9.15 -4.51
N GLU A 43 17.46 8.19 -4.15
CA GLU A 43 17.43 6.83 -4.64
C GLU A 43 16.12 6.25 -4.08
N GLU A 44 15.02 6.53 -4.77
CA GLU A 44 13.71 5.94 -4.49
C GLU A 44 13.91 4.44 -4.69
N GLU A 45 14.15 3.77 -3.57
CA GLU A 45 14.10 2.32 -3.51
C GLU A 45 12.70 1.94 -3.97
N LEU A 46 12.58 1.58 -5.25
CA LEU A 46 11.42 0.92 -5.84
C LEU A 46 11.28 -0.46 -5.17
N GLY A 47 10.88 -0.44 -3.90
CA GLY A 47 10.52 -1.62 -3.15
C GLY A 47 9.34 -2.26 -3.86
N PHE A 48 9.53 -3.47 -4.37
CA PHE A 48 8.43 -4.23 -4.93
C PHE A 48 7.46 -4.57 -3.81
N GLU A 49 6.39 -3.79 -3.72
CA GLU A 49 5.25 -4.16 -2.89
C GLU A 49 4.62 -5.42 -3.48
N SER A 50 4.77 -6.53 -2.76
CA SER A 50 4.14 -7.79 -3.15
C SER A 50 2.66 -7.72 -2.78
N PRO A 51 1.75 -8.23 -3.64
CA PRO A 51 0.35 -8.41 -3.27
C PRO A 51 0.12 -9.29 -2.02
N LEU A 52 1.17 -9.96 -1.53
CA LEU A 52 1.14 -10.78 -0.32
C LEU A 52 1.57 -10.01 0.94
N ASN A 53 2.04 -8.76 0.83
CA ASN A 53 2.55 -7.99 1.98
C ASN A 53 1.47 -7.74 3.05
N ASP A 54 0.22 -7.58 2.63
CA ASP A 54 -0.91 -7.36 3.53
C ASP A 54 -1.52 -8.65 4.09
N ILE A 55 -1.01 -9.82 3.67
CA ILE A 55 -1.62 -11.11 3.99
C ILE A 55 -0.87 -11.76 5.15
N ASP A 56 -1.57 -11.96 6.28
CA ASP A 56 -1.05 -12.81 7.34
C ASP A 56 -1.08 -14.29 6.89
N PRO A 57 0.07 -14.99 6.85
CA PRO A 57 0.15 -16.35 6.33
C PRO A 57 -0.55 -17.38 7.24
N TYR A 58 -0.62 -17.14 8.55
CA TYR A 58 -1.31 -18.03 9.49
C TYR A 58 -2.82 -17.91 9.34
N VAL A 59 -3.32 -16.69 9.17
CA VAL A 59 -4.73 -16.42 8.87
C VAL A 59 -5.12 -17.06 7.53
N ALA A 60 -4.32 -16.85 6.48
CA ALA A 60 -4.54 -17.48 5.18
C ALA A 60 -4.54 -19.01 5.26
N PHE A 61 -3.59 -19.60 5.99
CA PHE A 61 -3.51 -21.04 6.22
C PHE A 61 -4.75 -21.58 6.94
N LYS A 62 -5.20 -20.91 8.01
CA LYS A 62 -6.43 -21.27 8.74
C LYS A 62 -7.63 -21.29 7.80
N TYR A 63 -7.82 -20.25 6.99
CA TYR A 63 -8.91 -20.19 6.03
C TYR A 63 -8.83 -21.32 5.00
N ALA A 64 -7.66 -21.56 4.42
CA ALA A 64 -7.45 -22.63 3.45
C ALA A 64 -7.73 -24.02 4.06
N LEU A 65 -7.29 -24.26 5.29
CA LEU A 65 -7.52 -25.51 6.01
C LEU A 65 -9.01 -25.73 6.32
N THR A 66 -9.71 -24.67 6.72
CA THR A 66 -11.16 -24.71 6.98
C THR A 66 -11.95 -24.92 5.68
N ALA A 67 -11.56 -24.25 4.60
CA ALA A 67 -12.14 -24.45 3.28
C ALA A 67 -11.91 -25.89 2.78
N LEU A 68 -10.72 -26.46 3.00
CA LEU A 68 -10.43 -27.86 2.67
C LEU A 68 -11.39 -28.81 3.40
N GLN A 69 -11.69 -28.56 4.67
CA GLN A 69 -12.66 -29.36 5.41
C GLN A 69 -14.07 -29.29 4.78
N MET A 70 -14.49 -28.10 4.33
CA MET A 70 -15.81 -27.90 3.73
C MET A 70 -15.93 -28.51 2.32
N VAL A 71 -14.88 -28.38 1.50
CA VAL A 71 -14.87 -28.84 0.11
C VAL A 71 -14.56 -30.33 0.01
N ASN A 72 -13.65 -30.83 0.84
CA ASN A 72 -13.18 -32.21 0.80
C ASN A 72 -12.81 -32.72 2.21
N ALA A 73 -13.84 -33.02 3.00
CA ALA A 73 -13.69 -33.56 4.35
C ALA A 73 -12.80 -34.82 4.43
N PRO A 74 -12.88 -35.81 3.51
CA PRO A 74 -11.98 -36.96 3.54
C PRO A 74 -10.50 -36.59 3.46
N VAL A 75 -10.12 -35.65 2.60
CA VAL A 75 -8.72 -35.20 2.48
C VAL A 75 -8.28 -34.44 3.72
N TYR A 76 -9.13 -33.57 4.26
CA TYR A 76 -8.87 -32.90 5.53
C TYR A 76 -8.61 -33.90 6.68
N GLN A 77 -9.43 -34.96 6.77
CA GLN A 77 -9.25 -36.00 7.78
C GLN A 77 -7.96 -36.77 7.57
N ALA A 78 -7.64 -37.17 6.34
CA ALA A 78 -6.38 -37.84 6.03
C ALA A 78 -5.17 -36.97 6.42
N ALA A 79 -5.19 -35.68 6.08
CA ALA A 79 -4.10 -34.75 6.35
C ALA A 79 -3.91 -34.46 7.85
N THR A 80 -4.98 -34.39 8.65
CA THR A 80 -4.90 -34.07 10.08
C THR A 80 -4.68 -35.29 10.96
N THR A 81 -5.05 -36.49 10.51
CA THR A 81 -4.85 -37.74 11.26
C THR A 81 -3.50 -38.40 10.98
N SER A 82 -2.85 -38.08 9.86
CA SER A 82 -1.52 -38.61 9.52
C SER A 82 -0.36 -37.83 10.16
N LEU A 83 -0.65 -36.80 10.95
CA LEU A 83 0.36 -35.94 11.56
C LEU A 83 1.10 -36.68 12.69
N THR A 84 2.40 -36.41 12.81
CA THR A 84 3.15 -36.81 14.01
C THR A 84 2.69 -35.98 15.23
N PRO A 85 3.00 -36.38 16.47
CA PRO A 85 2.69 -35.58 17.66
C PRO A 85 3.26 -34.16 17.59
N GLU A 86 4.47 -34.01 17.05
CA GLU A 86 5.13 -32.71 16.88
C GLU A 86 4.39 -31.85 15.86
N GLN A 87 4.00 -32.44 14.72
CA GLN A 87 3.23 -31.74 13.68
C GLN A 87 1.82 -31.35 14.16
N THR A 88 1.19 -32.20 14.96
CA THR A 88 -0.10 -31.90 15.58
C THR A 88 0.03 -30.71 16.54
N THR A 89 1.12 -30.67 17.32
CA THR A 89 1.43 -29.55 18.22
C THR A 89 1.66 -28.26 17.44
N ALA A 90 2.49 -28.30 16.40
CA ALA A 90 2.74 -27.16 15.53
C ALA A 90 1.44 -26.66 14.86
N LEU A 91 0.58 -27.57 14.40
CA LEU A 91 -0.72 -27.21 13.84
C LEU A 91 -1.57 -26.43 14.86
N MET A 92 -1.67 -26.89 16.10
CA MET A 92 -2.42 -26.19 17.15
C MET A 92 -1.83 -24.81 17.45
N GLU A 93 -0.50 -24.69 17.53
CA GLU A 93 0.19 -23.42 17.74
C GLU A 93 -0.05 -22.43 16.60
N HIS A 94 0.01 -22.89 15.34
CA HIS A 94 -0.27 -22.07 14.17
C HIS A 94 -1.71 -21.60 14.12
N MET A 95 -2.67 -22.47 14.49
CA MET A 95 -4.08 -22.09 14.58
C MET A 95 -4.31 -21.06 15.70
N ALA A 96 -3.67 -21.20 16.85
CA ALA A 96 -3.74 -20.21 17.93
C ALA A 96 -3.16 -18.85 17.49
N ARG A 97 -2.04 -18.85 16.76
CA ARG A 97 -1.43 -17.64 16.20
C ARG A 97 -2.35 -16.96 15.17
N ALA A 98 -2.99 -17.74 14.29
CA ALA A 98 -3.97 -17.22 13.35
C ALA A 98 -5.14 -16.53 14.07
N GLU A 99 -5.67 -17.12 15.14
CA GLU A 99 -6.74 -16.48 15.92
C GLU A 99 -6.29 -15.21 16.65
N ALA A 100 -5.05 -15.15 17.12
CA ALA A 100 -4.51 -13.93 17.73
C ALA A 100 -4.40 -12.81 16.69
N ALA A 101 -3.85 -13.10 15.51
CA ALA A 101 -3.73 -12.16 14.41
C ALA A 101 -5.10 -11.63 13.94
N GLU A 102 -6.11 -12.50 13.82
CA GLU A 102 -7.47 -12.07 13.47
C GLU A 102 -8.09 -11.14 14.52
N ARG A 103 -7.83 -11.36 15.81
CA ARG A 103 -8.32 -10.49 16.88
C ARG A 103 -7.67 -9.11 16.80
N GLU A 104 -6.36 -9.07 16.56
CA GLU A 104 -5.61 -7.81 16.39
C GLU A 104 -6.10 -7.03 15.17
N GLN A 105 -6.32 -7.70 14.03
CA GLN A 105 -6.88 -7.09 12.82
C GLN A 105 -8.32 -6.59 13.04
N GLY A 106 -9.15 -7.35 13.76
CA GLY A 106 -10.52 -6.97 14.09
C GLY A 106 -10.64 -5.82 15.09
N THR A 107 -9.59 -5.55 15.89
CA THR A 107 -9.54 -4.39 16.80
C THR A 107 -9.00 -3.11 16.17
N ALA A 108 -8.39 -3.20 14.99
CA ALA A 108 -7.82 -2.07 14.26
C ALA A 108 -8.80 -1.45 13.22
N SER A 109 -10.00 -2.01 13.08
CA SER A 109 -11.10 -1.54 12.22
C SER A 109 -12.22 -0.88 13.02
#